data_AF-A0A8C3KP76-F1
#
_entry.id   AF-A0A8C3KP76-F1
#
_cell.length_a   1.000
_cell.length_b   1.000
_cell.length_c   1.000
_cell.angle_alpha   90.00
_cell.angle_beta   90.00
_cell.angle_gamma   90.00
#
_symmetry.space_group_name_H-M   'P 1'
#
loop_
_entity.id
_entity.type
_entity.pdbx_description
1 polymer ?
#
loop_
_entity_poly.entity_id
_entity_poly.type
_entity_poly.pdbx_seq_one_letter_code
_entity_poly.pdbx_strand_id
1 'polypeptide(L)'
;GENTDFHALIPVVVRDKVLRPERTRQGGLGVAAALTLLSLLSLAGAVARWREEGRLAVWLHVPILQSRFAEAAASQGFAFHHAEEGSSTLTLWLGEGPSRLPGYATHQLGVAGAVLDESTGKVLVVQDRNKTLNAWKFPGGLSNPGEDIGDTAVREVFEETGIKSEFKSILSIRQQHQHPGAFGKSDMYIICRLEPSSFNISFCQQECLRCEWMDLMELVRTKDATPITSNVAKLLLYGYREGFDKIDITMREFPAVYTGRFYKLYHRELPESYRNIT
;
A
#
# COMPACT_ATOMS: atom_id res chain seq x y z
N GLY A 1 -41.28 -22.60 -18.54
CA GLY A 1 -39.98 -22.25 -17.93
C GLY A 1 -39.51 -21.01 -18.64
N GLU A 2 -39.70 -19.86 -18.02
CA GLU A 2 -39.41 -18.57 -18.64
C GLU A 2 -37.91 -18.32 -18.74
N ASN A 3 -37.46 -18.13 -19.98
CA ASN A 3 -36.12 -17.73 -20.34
C ASN A 3 -35.96 -16.25 -19.97
N THR A 4 -35.40 -15.97 -18.80
CA THR A 4 -35.05 -14.60 -18.40
C THR A 4 -33.67 -14.25 -18.95
N ASP A 5 -33.64 -13.84 -20.23
CA ASP A 5 -32.49 -13.16 -20.82
C ASP A 5 -32.33 -11.78 -20.17
N PHE A 6 -31.68 -11.76 -19.00
CA PHE A 6 -31.11 -10.54 -18.46
C PHE A 6 -29.94 -10.14 -19.37
N HIS A 7 -30.18 -9.19 -20.28
CA HIS A 7 -29.13 -8.45 -20.99
C HIS A 7 -28.30 -7.64 -19.99
N ALA A 8 -27.41 -8.33 -19.28
CA ALA A 8 -26.45 -7.73 -18.39
C ALA A 8 -25.36 -7.06 -19.23
N LEU A 9 -25.25 -5.75 -19.09
CA LEU A 9 -24.25 -4.94 -19.76
C LEU A 9 -22.95 -5.03 -18.97
N ILE A 10 -21.90 -5.58 -19.58
CA ILE A 10 -20.58 -5.64 -18.99
C ILE A 10 -19.81 -4.39 -19.43
N PRO A 11 -19.32 -3.57 -18.49
CA PRO A 11 -18.46 -2.46 -18.86
C PRO A 11 -17.12 -2.97 -19.41
N VAL A 12 -16.85 -2.61 -20.67
CA VAL A 12 -15.55 -2.85 -21.32
C VAL A 12 -14.85 -1.51 -21.47
N VAL A 13 -13.59 -1.44 -21.04
CA VAL A 13 -12.73 -0.27 -21.25
C VAL A 13 -11.61 -0.67 -22.21
N VAL A 14 -11.69 -0.17 -23.44
CA VAL A 14 -10.62 -0.35 -24.44
C VAL A 14 -9.63 0.79 -24.27
N ARG A 15 -8.32 0.47 -24.17
CA ARG A 15 -7.28 1.48 -24.01
C ARG A 15 -6.23 1.36 -25.12
N ASP A 16 -5.95 2.48 -25.78
CA ASP A 16 -4.79 2.63 -26.64
C ASP A 16 -3.65 3.22 -25.83
N LYS A 17 -2.45 2.63 -25.91
CA LYS A 17 -1.25 3.28 -25.38
C LYS A 17 -0.67 4.19 -26.46
N VAL A 18 -0.82 5.49 -26.25
CA VAL A 18 0.35 6.26 -25.82
C VAL A 18 0.32 6.27 -24.30
N LEU A 19 1.34 5.72 -23.63
CA LEU A 19 1.58 5.93 -22.21
C LEU A 19 1.94 7.42 -21.97
N ARG A 20 0.96 8.32 -22.10
CA ARG A 20 1.00 9.62 -21.44
C ARG A 20 -0.04 9.58 -20.35
N PRO A 21 0.26 10.01 -19.12
CA PRO A 21 -0.75 10.17 -18.11
C PRO A 21 -1.55 11.41 -18.51
N GLU A 22 -2.60 11.24 -19.31
CA GLU A 22 -3.58 12.29 -19.52
C GLU A 22 -4.49 12.39 -18.30
N ARG A 23 -4.77 13.65 -17.96
CA ARG A 23 -5.49 14.13 -16.77
C ARG A 23 -6.72 13.29 -16.46
N THR A 24 -6.76 12.69 -15.27
CA THR A 24 -8.02 12.38 -14.60
C THR A 24 -8.11 13.27 -13.36
N ARG A 25 -8.61 14.50 -13.54
CA ARG A 25 -9.18 15.28 -12.43
C ARG A 25 -10.35 14.48 -11.86
N GLN A 26 -10.56 14.58 -10.55
CA GLN A 26 -11.77 14.06 -9.90
C GLN A 26 -13.00 14.43 -10.74
N GLY A 27 -13.75 13.41 -11.18
CA GLY A 27 -14.92 13.55 -12.05
C GLY A 27 -14.58 13.80 -13.52
N GLY A 28 -14.67 12.76 -14.37
CA GLY A 28 -14.67 12.93 -15.83
C GLY A 28 -13.87 11.86 -16.57
N LEU A 29 -14.61 10.94 -17.19
CA LEU A 29 -14.25 9.99 -18.23
C LEU A 29 -12.75 9.94 -18.64
N GLY A 30 -11.98 8.97 -18.12
CA GLY A 30 -11.24 8.14 -19.08
C GLY A 30 -12.30 7.61 -20.03
N VAL A 31 -12.08 7.57 -21.35
CA VAL A 31 -13.12 7.21 -22.32
C VAL A 31 -13.60 5.78 -22.03
N ALA A 32 -14.48 5.65 -21.04
CA ALA A 32 -15.54 4.69 -20.96
C ALA A 32 -16.40 5.11 -22.12
N ALA A 33 -16.03 4.64 -23.31
CA ALA A 33 -17.07 4.25 -24.20
C ALA A 33 -17.87 3.23 -23.37
N ALA A 34 -18.95 3.70 -22.73
CA ALA A 34 -20.05 2.86 -22.34
C ALA A 34 -20.59 2.30 -23.66
N LEU A 35 -19.88 1.32 -24.22
CA LEU A 35 -20.33 0.54 -25.35
C LEU A 35 -21.15 -0.59 -24.77
N THR A 36 -22.31 -0.14 -24.31
CA THR A 36 -23.53 -0.86 -24.11
C THR A 36 -23.92 -1.52 -25.43
N LEU A 37 -23.34 -2.68 -25.79
CA LEU A 37 -23.79 -3.52 -26.92
C LEU A 37 -23.02 -4.85 -26.99
N LEU A 38 -23.10 -5.66 -25.93
CA LEU A 38 -22.90 -7.12 -26.07
C LEU A 38 -24.19 -7.83 -26.52
N SER A 39 -25.25 -7.09 -26.86
CA SER A 39 -26.51 -7.67 -27.34
C SER A 39 -26.53 -7.98 -28.85
N LEU A 40 -25.55 -7.54 -29.65
CA LEU A 40 -25.51 -7.81 -31.11
C LEU A 40 -24.19 -8.39 -31.64
N LEU A 41 -23.08 -8.40 -30.88
CA LEU A 41 -21.81 -9.02 -31.28
C LEU A 41 -21.35 -9.99 -30.19
N SER A 42 -20.94 -11.20 -30.58
CA SER A 42 -20.23 -12.09 -29.66
C SER A 42 -18.93 -11.44 -29.20
N LEU A 43 -18.45 -11.76 -28.01
CA LEU A 43 -17.17 -11.25 -27.49
C LEU A 43 -16.02 -11.50 -28.48
N ALA A 44 -16.05 -12.61 -29.21
CA ALA A 44 -15.12 -12.92 -30.29
C ALA A 44 -15.15 -11.89 -31.43
N GLY A 45 -16.34 -11.49 -31.88
CA GLY A 45 -16.50 -10.45 -32.91
C GLY A 45 -16.00 -9.08 -32.44
N ALA A 46 -16.23 -8.74 -31.16
CA ALA A 46 -15.69 -7.52 -30.57
C ALA A 46 -14.15 -7.53 -30.54
N VAL A 47 -13.53 -8.65 -30.16
CA VAL A 47 -12.07 -8.81 -30.16
C VAL A 47 -11.46 -8.70 -31.56
N ALA A 48 -12.07 -9.33 -32.56
CA ALA A 48 -11.63 -9.22 -33.95
C ALA A 48 -11.64 -7.76 -34.43
N ARG A 49 -12.75 -7.06 -34.16
CA ARG A 49 -12.88 -5.63 -34.48
C ARG A 49 -11.82 -4.77 -33.76
N TRP A 50 -11.56 -5.00 -32.48
CA TRP A 50 -10.52 -4.23 -31.76
C TRP A 50 -9.13 -4.47 -32.34
N ARG A 51 -8.83 -5.67 -32.86
CA ARG A 51 -7.57 -5.92 -33.58
C ARG A 51 -7.48 -5.13 -34.87
N GLU A 52 -8.56 -5.12 -35.67
CA GLU A 52 -8.63 -4.35 -36.92
C GLU A 52 -8.50 -2.84 -36.67
N GLU A 53 -9.08 -2.35 -35.58
CA GLU A 53 -8.95 -0.96 -35.13
C GLU A 53 -7.55 -0.62 -34.59
N GLY A 54 -6.62 -1.58 -34.53
CA GLY A 54 -5.25 -1.37 -34.03
C GLY A 54 -5.17 -1.15 -32.52
N ARG A 55 -6.17 -1.60 -31.75
CA ARG A 55 -6.16 -1.48 -30.29
C ARG A 55 -5.05 -2.36 -29.72
N LEU A 56 -4.36 -1.86 -28.70
CA LEU A 56 -3.25 -2.59 -28.08
C LEU A 56 -3.68 -3.39 -26.85
N ALA A 57 -4.72 -2.94 -26.15
CA ALA A 57 -5.15 -3.55 -24.91
C ALA A 57 -6.64 -3.36 -24.63
N VAL A 58 -7.24 -4.38 -24.03
CA VAL A 58 -8.62 -4.37 -23.59
C VAL A 58 -8.68 -4.72 -22.12
N TRP A 59 -9.49 -3.96 -21.37
CA TRP A 59 -9.80 -4.20 -19.98
C TRP A 59 -11.28 -4.53 -19.87
N LEU A 60 -11.60 -5.63 -19.21
CA LEU A 60 -12.96 -6.08 -18.98
C LEU A 60 -13.24 -6.10 -17.48
N HIS A 61 -14.26 -5.38 -17.04
CA HIS A 61 -14.69 -5.38 -15.64
C HIS A 61 -15.94 -6.24 -15.50
N VAL A 62 -15.83 -7.33 -14.75
CA VAL A 62 -16.91 -8.31 -14.57
C VAL A 62 -17.37 -8.27 -13.12
N PRO A 63 -18.59 -7.75 -12.85
CA PRO A 63 -19.19 -7.82 -11.52
C PRO A 63 -19.35 -9.27 -11.05
N ILE A 64 -19.30 -9.50 -9.74
CA ILE A 64 -19.30 -10.84 -9.13
C ILE A 64 -20.53 -11.66 -9.52
N LEU A 65 -21.70 -11.03 -9.61
CA LEU A 65 -22.95 -11.68 -10.04
C LEU A 65 -22.97 -12.02 -11.54
N GLN A 66 -22.00 -11.54 -12.29
CA GLN A 66 -21.83 -11.78 -13.72
C GLN A 66 -20.56 -12.60 -14.03
N SER A 67 -19.98 -13.27 -13.04
CA SER A 67 -18.70 -14.00 -13.16
C SER A 67 -18.66 -15.02 -14.31
N ARG A 68 -19.80 -15.52 -14.79
CA ARG A 68 -19.89 -16.36 -16.01
C ARG A 68 -19.21 -15.75 -17.24
N PHE A 69 -19.13 -14.42 -17.31
CA PHE A 69 -18.46 -13.75 -18.43
C PHE A 69 -16.94 -13.79 -18.35
N ALA A 70 -16.37 -14.07 -17.17
CA ALA A 70 -14.93 -14.29 -17.05
C ALA A 70 -14.50 -15.55 -17.82
N GLU A 71 -15.32 -16.61 -17.82
CA GLU A 71 -15.07 -17.82 -18.61
C GLU A 71 -15.14 -17.53 -20.12
N ALA A 72 -16.19 -16.83 -20.56
CA ALA A 72 -16.32 -16.42 -21.96
C ALA A 72 -15.15 -15.55 -22.42
N ALA A 73 -14.68 -14.63 -21.57
CA ALA A 73 -13.52 -13.79 -21.84
C ALA A 73 -12.21 -14.60 -21.86
N ALA A 74 -12.02 -15.54 -20.94
CA ALA A 74 -10.85 -16.41 -20.93
C ALA A 74 -10.72 -17.20 -22.24
N SER A 75 -11.85 -17.64 -22.81
CA SER A 75 -11.89 -18.32 -24.12
C SER A 75 -11.45 -17.44 -25.30
N GLN A 76 -11.43 -16.11 -25.11
CA GLN A 76 -10.89 -15.14 -26.08
C GLN A 76 -9.47 -14.69 -25.74
N GLY A 77 -8.81 -15.33 -24.76
CA GLY A 77 -7.44 -15.03 -24.35
C GLY A 77 -7.30 -13.94 -23.30
N PHE A 78 -8.40 -13.47 -22.69
CA PHE A 78 -8.30 -12.60 -21.53
C PHE A 78 -7.70 -13.35 -20.33
N ALA A 79 -6.90 -12.66 -19.53
CA ALA A 79 -6.36 -13.16 -18.27
C ALA A 79 -6.82 -12.30 -17.10
N PHE A 80 -6.87 -12.87 -15.88
CA PHE A 80 -7.12 -12.07 -14.69
C PHE A 80 -5.99 -11.07 -14.45
N HIS A 81 -6.35 -9.83 -14.15
CA HIS A 81 -5.42 -8.82 -13.68
C HIS A 81 -5.55 -8.60 -12.18
N HIS A 82 -6.77 -8.39 -11.68
CA HIS A 82 -7.08 -8.25 -10.26
C HIS A 82 -8.56 -8.47 -9.98
N ALA A 83 -8.92 -8.59 -8.70
CA ALA A 83 -10.29 -8.51 -8.23
C ALA A 83 -10.33 -7.69 -6.94
N GLU A 84 -11.38 -6.90 -6.78
CA GLU A 84 -11.63 -6.05 -5.62
C GLU A 84 -13.10 -6.22 -5.22
N GLU A 85 -13.34 -6.57 -3.96
CA GLU A 85 -14.67 -6.75 -3.35
C GLU A 85 -15.64 -7.56 -4.22
N GLY A 86 -16.46 -6.89 -5.04
CA GLY A 86 -17.50 -7.46 -5.87
C GLY A 86 -17.24 -7.42 -7.38
N SER A 87 -16.00 -7.20 -7.84
CA SER A 87 -15.68 -7.17 -9.27
C SER A 87 -14.31 -7.78 -9.57
N SER A 88 -14.20 -8.44 -10.73
CA SER A 88 -12.92 -8.83 -11.32
C SER A 88 -12.59 -7.95 -12.51
N THR A 89 -11.30 -7.74 -12.74
CA THR A 89 -10.76 -7.06 -13.90
C THR A 89 -9.90 -8.05 -14.68
N LEU A 90 -10.26 -8.26 -15.94
CA LEU A 90 -9.52 -9.09 -16.88
C LEU A 90 -8.87 -8.20 -17.95
N THR A 91 -7.76 -8.67 -18.50
CA THR A 91 -7.05 -7.97 -19.57
C THR A 91 -6.73 -8.85 -20.75
N LEU A 92 -6.74 -8.26 -21.93
CA LEU A 92 -6.25 -8.87 -23.16
C LEU A 92 -5.25 -7.92 -23.81
N TRP A 93 -4.04 -8.42 -24.05
CA TRP A 93 -3.04 -7.74 -24.86
C TRP A 93 -3.22 -8.13 -26.33
N LEU A 94 -3.40 -7.13 -27.18
CA LEU A 94 -3.63 -7.28 -28.62
C LEU A 94 -2.41 -6.86 -29.44
N GLY A 95 -1.45 -6.16 -28.84
CA GLY A 95 -0.20 -5.78 -29.49
C GLY A 95 0.72 -6.96 -29.77
N GLU A 96 1.73 -6.73 -30.60
CA GLU A 96 2.76 -7.74 -30.88
C GLU A 96 3.66 -8.00 -29.66
N GLY A 97 4.08 -9.25 -29.51
CA GLY A 97 5.01 -9.68 -28.46
C GLY A 97 4.42 -9.76 -27.06
N PRO A 98 5.27 -9.82 -26.01
CA PRO A 98 4.81 -9.98 -24.64
C PRO A 98 4.03 -8.75 -24.16
N SER A 99 3.03 -9.00 -23.31
CA SER A 99 2.18 -7.96 -22.73
C SER A 99 3.01 -6.89 -22.00
N ARG A 100 2.70 -5.63 -22.28
CA ARG A 100 3.27 -4.44 -21.59
C ARG A 100 2.27 -3.77 -20.67
N LEU A 101 1.25 -4.51 -20.26
CA LEU A 101 0.33 -4.06 -19.23
C LEU A 101 1.03 -4.11 -17.87
N PRO A 102 0.91 -3.07 -17.05
CA PRO A 102 1.47 -3.13 -15.70
C PRO A 102 0.80 -4.27 -14.95
N GLY A 103 1.55 -4.95 -14.08
CA GLY A 103 0.94 -5.84 -13.10
C GLY A 103 0.11 -5.05 -12.09
N TYR A 104 -0.76 -5.74 -11.37
CA TYR A 104 -1.46 -5.19 -10.21
C TYR A 104 -0.53 -5.08 -8.98
N ALA A 105 -1.07 -4.64 -7.83
CA ALA A 105 -0.35 -4.49 -6.57
C ALA A 105 0.58 -5.68 -6.27
N THR A 106 1.87 -5.38 -6.13
CA THR A 106 2.95 -6.37 -5.96
C THR A 106 3.44 -6.52 -4.53
N HIS A 107 3.18 -5.50 -3.70
CA HIS A 107 3.63 -5.42 -2.32
C HIS A 107 2.44 -5.15 -1.39
N GLN A 108 2.46 -5.79 -0.22
CA GLN A 108 1.76 -5.27 0.95
C GLN A 108 2.66 -4.25 1.64
N LEU A 109 2.04 -3.26 2.29
CA LEU A 109 2.73 -2.25 3.07
C LEU A 109 2.32 -2.39 4.53
N GLY A 110 3.28 -2.67 5.38
CA GLY A 110 3.14 -2.53 6.83
C GLY A 110 3.91 -1.33 7.35
N VAL A 111 3.45 -0.78 8.46
CA VAL A 111 4.09 0.36 9.12
C VAL A 111 4.14 0.14 10.63
N ALA A 112 5.28 0.46 11.25
CA ALA A 112 5.45 0.51 12.70
C ALA A 112 5.75 1.92 13.20
N GLY A 113 5.31 2.20 14.43
CA GLY A 113 5.66 3.41 15.15
C GLY A 113 6.66 3.14 16.27
N ALA A 114 7.89 3.63 16.13
CA ALA A 114 8.84 3.73 17.23
C ALA A 114 8.59 5.03 17.99
N VAL A 115 7.76 4.93 19.03
CA VAL A 115 7.38 6.06 19.88
C VAL A 115 8.44 6.30 20.93
N LEU A 116 9.15 7.42 20.85
CA LEU A 116 10.21 7.79 21.80
C LEU A 116 9.76 8.98 22.64
N ASP A 117 9.70 8.81 23.95
CA ASP A 117 9.64 9.92 24.88
C ASP A 117 11.05 10.47 25.09
N GLU A 118 11.36 11.56 24.37
CA GLU A 118 12.67 12.21 24.41
C GLU A 118 12.99 12.80 25.80
N SER A 119 11.99 13.08 26.64
CA SER A 119 12.22 13.63 27.97
C SER A 119 12.74 12.59 28.97
N THR A 120 12.35 11.32 28.76
CA THR A 120 12.72 10.21 29.66
C THR A 120 13.70 9.22 29.02
N GLY A 121 13.93 9.30 27.70
CA GLY A 121 14.73 8.33 26.95
C GLY A 121 14.06 6.95 26.87
N LYS A 122 12.74 6.87 27.07
CA LYS A 122 11.97 5.63 27.03
C LYS A 122 11.26 5.46 25.68
N VAL A 123 11.22 4.23 25.21
CA VAL A 123 10.59 3.84 23.94
C VAL A 123 9.45 2.86 24.18
N LEU A 124 8.36 3.04 23.45
CA LEU A 124 7.19 2.18 23.54
C LEU A 124 7.44 0.87 22.78
N VAL A 125 7.29 -0.25 23.48
CA VAL A 125 7.47 -1.58 22.91
C VAL A 125 6.33 -2.50 23.31
N VAL A 126 6.07 -3.50 22.47
CA VAL A 126 5.04 -4.52 22.68
C VAL A 126 5.61 -5.92 22.48
N GLN A 127 4.96 -6.92 23.07
CA GLN A 127 5.13 -8.34 22.77
C GLN A 127 3.82 -8.90 22.23
N ASP A 128 3.87 -9.58 21.07
CA ASP A 128 2.70 -10.22 20.48
C ASP A 128 2.21 -11.39 21.35
N ARG A 129 0.89 -11.51 21.52
CA ARG A 129 0.28 -12.63 22.25
C ARG A 129 0.28 -13.94 21.44
N ASN A 130 0.12 -13.84 20.13
CA ASN A 130 -0.15 -14.97 19.25
C ASN A 130 1.08 -15.46 18.46
N LYS A 131 2.29 -15.10 18.90
CA LYS A 131 3.55 -15.56 18.28
C LYS A 131 4.32 -16.49 19.20
N THR A 132 5.05 -17.43 18.59
CA THR A 132 5.86 -18.45 19.28
C THR A 132 7.08 -17.87 20.01
N LEU A 133 7.48 -16.64 19.69
CA LEU A 133 8.62 -15.95 20.29
C LEU A 133 8.14 -14.62 20.91
N ASN A 134 8.27 -14.49 22.23
CA ASN A 134 7.97 -13.26 22.97
C ASN A 134 9.11 -12.24 22.82
N ALA A 135 9.33 -11.75 21.58
CA ALA A 135 10.32 -10.71 21.31
C ALA A 135 9.68 -9.32 21.33
N TRP A 136 10.38 -8.35 21.92
CA TRP A 136 10.03 -6.95 21.87
C TRP A 136 10.10 -6.43 20.43
N LYS A 137 9.05 -5.71 20.05
CA LYS A 137 8.91 -5.01 18.77
C LYS A 137 8.27 -3.64 18.99
N PHE A 138 8.31 -2.81 17.96
CA PHE A 138 7.47 -1.62 17.89
C PHE A 138 6.04 -2.03 17.48
N PRO A 139 5.00 -1.34 18.00
CA PRO A 139 3.62 -1.54 17.54
C PRO A 139 3.50 -1.16 16.06
N GLY A 140 2.66 -1.89 15.32
CA GLY A 140 2.54 -1.71 13.88
C GLY A 140 1.80 -2.82 13.15
N GLY A 141 1.11 -2.44 12.08
CA GLY A 141 0.27 -3.31 11.26
C GLY A 141 0.25 -2.90 9.79
N LEU A 142 -0.79 -3.30 9.07
CA LEU A 142 -0.92 -3.07 7.63
C LEU A 142 -1.56 -1.70 7.35
N SER A 143 -1.10 -1.02 6.31
CA SER A 143 -1.75 0.21 5.85
C SER A 143 -3.10 -0.10 5.21
N ASN A 144 -4.11 0.71 5.49
CA ASN A 144 -5.37 0.65 4.78
C ASN A 144 -5.25 1.26 3.36
N PRO A 145 -6.11 0.86 2.40
CA PRO A 145 -6.13 1.47 1.07
C PRO A 145 -6.27 3.00 1.13
N GLY A 146 -5.29 3.71 0.58
CA GLY A 146 -5.28 5.17 0.53
C GLY A 146 -4.84 5.86 1.82
N GLU A 147 -4.46 5.11 2.85
CA GLU A 147 -3.93 5.63 4.11
C GLU A 147 -2.46 6.04 3.97
N ASP A 148 -2.09 7.16 4.58
CA ASP A 148 -0.71 7.62 4.58
C ASP A 148 0.17 6.82 5.55
N ILE A 149 1.46 6.76 5.27
CA ILE A 149 2.44 6.03 6.10
C ILE A 149 2.42 6.52 7.56
N GLY A 150 2.48 7.85 7.75
CA GLY A 150 2.48 8.44 9.09
C GLY A 150 1.17 8.18 9.84
N ASP A 151 0.04 8.26 9.14
CA ASP A 151 -1.28 8.01 9.72
C ASP A 151 -1.45 6.54 10.11
N THR A 152 -0.95 5.62 9.27
CA THR A 152 -0.88 4.18 9.58
C THR A 152 -0.10 3.96 10.87
N ALA A 153 1.10 4.54 10.99
CA ALA A 153 1.93 4.37 12.18
C ALA A 153 1.22 4.88 13.46
N VAL A 154 0.59 6.06 13.39
CA VAL A 154 -0.13 6.67 14.52
C VAL A 154 -1.35 5.85 14.91
N ARG A 155 -2.14 5.39 13.92
CA ARG A 155 -3.31 4.54 14.15
C ARG A 155 -2.92 3.23 14.83
N GLU A 156 -1.96 2.50 14.28
CA GLU A 156 -1.54 1.20 14.79
C GLU A 156 -0.99 1.30 16.21
N VAL A 157 -0.20 2.34 16.50
CA VAL A 157 0.26 2.61 17.88
C VAL A 157 -0.92 2.82 18.81
N PHE A 158 -1.91 3.62 18.40
CA PHE A 158 -3.07 3.88 19.24
C PHE A 158 -3.93 2.62 19.44
N GLU A 159 -4.17 1.84 18.39
CA GLU A 159 -4.94 0.59 18.43
C GLU A 159 -4.29 -0.46 19.33
N GLU A 160 -2.97 -0.68 19.21
CA GLU A 160 -2.26 -1.68 20.01
C GLU A 160 -2.03 -1.23 21.47
N THR A 161 -1.79 0.06 21.73
CA THR A 161 -1.23 0.52 23.02
C THR A 161 -2.08 1.54 23.77
N GLY A 162 -3.03 2.18 23.10
CA GLY A 162 -3.79 3.33 23.61
C GLY A 162 -3.02 4.67 23.63
N ILE A 163 -1.74 4.68 23.20
CA ILE A 163 -0.90 5.87 23.19
C ILE A 163 -1.20 6.75 21.97
N LYS A 164 -1.59 7.99 22.22
CA LYS A 164 -1.61 9.05 21.21
C LYS A 164 -0.19 9.52 20.90
N SER A 165 0.10 9.70 19.63
CA SER A 165 1.41 10.11 19.13
C SER A 165 1.30 10.91 17.84
N GLU A 166 2.39 11.54 17.43
CA GLU A 166 2.52 12.30 16.19
C GLU A 166 3.65 11.76 15.33
N PHE A 167 3.40 11.68 14.02
CA PHE A 167 4.43 11.32 13.05
C PHE A 167 5.51 12.40 12.93
N LYS A 168 6.78 11.99 13.01
CA LYS A 168 7.94 12.87 12.80
C LYS A 168 8.74 12.50 11.56
N SER A 169 9.08 11.23 11.38
CA SER A 169 9.92 10.80 10.25
C SER A 169 9.78 9.32 9.93
N ILE A 170 10.26 8.91 8.76
CA ILE A 170 10.65 7.52 8.51
C ILE A 170 12.08 7.31 9.04
N LEU A 171 12.31 6.18 9.69
CA LEU A 171 13.63 5.74 10.15
C LEU A 171 14.23 4.67 9.23
N SER A 172 13.40 3.72 8.78
CA SER A 172 13.89 2.56 8.05
C SER A 172 12.81 1.93 7.18
N ILE A 173 13.26 1.18 6.18
CA ILE A 173 12.43 0.41 5.25
C ILE A 173 13.01 -1.00 5.19
N ARG A 174 12.16 -2.00 5.43
CA ARG A 174 12.45 -3.43 5.26
C ARG A 174 11.71 -3.94 4.03
N GLN A 175 12.35 -4.81 3.27
CA GLN A 175 11.71 -5.56 2.20
C GLN A 175 11.88 -7.06 2.42
N GLN A 176 10.81 -7.81 2.17
CA GLN A 176 10.83 -9.27 2.14
C GLN A 176 10.06 -9.77 0.90
N HIS A 177 10.56 -10.82 0.26
CA HIS A 177 9.87 -11.49 -0.83
C HIS A 177 9.23 -12.80 -0.36
N GLN A 178 8.23 -13.27 -1.11
CA GLN A 178 7.55 -14.55 -0.87
C GLN A 178 7.00 -14.66 0.56
N HIS A 179 6.44 -13.57 1.10
CA HIS A 179 5.93 -13.55 2.46
C HIS A 179 4.68 -14.45 2.56
N PRO A 180 4.67 -15.49 3.42
CA PRO A 180 3.55 -16.43 3.48
C PRO A 180 2.22 -15.75 3.80
N GLY A 181 2.23 -14.78 4.73
CA GLY A 181 1.05 -13.97 5.08
C GLY A 181 0.60 -12.99 3.99
N ALA A 182 1.41 -12.79 2.95
CA ALA A 182 1.10 -11.94 1.79
C ALA A 182 0.78 -12.80 0.54
N PHE A 183 0.43 -14.07 0.71
CA PHE A 183 0.09 -14.99 -0.39
C PHE A 183 1.19 -15.08 -1.46
N GLY A 184 2.46 -15.10 -1.01
CA GLY A 184 3.63 -15.17 -1.89
C GLY A 184 4.00 -13.84 -2.56
N LYS A 185 3.28 -12.74 -2.25
CA LYS A 185 3.67 -11.38 -2.65
C LYS A 185 4.81 -10.86 -1.78
N SER A 186 5.35 -9.72 -2.18
CA SER A 186 6.39 -9.05 -1.40
C SER A 186 5.76 -8.22 -0.29
N ASP A 187 6.54 -7.99 0.77
CA ASP A 187 6.19 -7.14 1.90
C ASP A 187 7.20 -5.99 1.96
N MET A 188 6.69 -4.77 2.11
CA MET A 188 7.48 -3.62 2.52
C MET A 188 7.01 -3.20 3.91
N TYR A 189 7.96 -3.01 4.83
CA TYR A 189 7.65 -2.61 6.18
C TYR A 189 8.43 -1.35 6.53
N ILE A 190 7.71 -0.27 6.82
CA ILE A 190 8.29 1.04 7.13
C ILE A 190 8.26 1.24 8.64
N ILE A 191 9.35 1.73 9.21
CA ILE A 191 9.43 2.04 10.64
C ILE A 191 9.55 3.55 10.78
N CYS A 192 8.62 4.15 11.50
CA CYS A 192 8.50 5.60 11.68
C CYS A 192 8.93 6.01 13.08
N ARG A 193 9.54 7.19 13.21
CA ARG A 193 9.74 7.83 14.51
C ARG A 193 8.49 8.63 14.85
N LEU A 194 7.95 8.38 16.04
CA LEU A 194 6.79 9.08 16.57
C LEU A 194 7.13 9.76 17.90
N GLU A 195 6.50 10.89 18.15
CA GLU A 195 6.54 11.59 19.44
C GLU A 195 5.23 11.33 20.21
N PRO A 196 5.27 10.89 21.48
CA PRO A 196 4.06 10.69 22.26
C PRO A 196 3.42 12.01 22.70
N SER A 197 2.09 12.07 22.65
CA SER A 197 1.29 13.14 23.24
C SER A 197 0.46 12.67 24.45
N SER A 198 0.60 11.39 24.82
CA SER A 198 0.03 10.78 26.01
C SER A 198 0.93 9.64 26.49
N PHE A 199 0.83 9.25 27.76
CA PHE A 199 1.79 8.33 28.37
C PHE A 199 1.15 7.13 29.09
N ASN A 200 -0.15 7.17 29.35
CA ASN A 200 -0.85 6.09 30.04
C ASN A 200 -1.20 4.96 29.07
N ILE A 201 -0.57 3.80 29.24
CA ILE A 201 -0.76 2.64 28.39
C ILE A 201 -2.13 2.00 28.70
N SER A 202 -2.88 1.69 27.65
CA SER A 202 -4.12 0.91 27.69
C SER A 202 -4.13 -0.03 26.47
N PHE A 203 -3.34 -1.10 26.55
CA PHE A 203 -3.03 -1.93 25.38
C PHE A 203 -4.11 -2.98 25.06
N CYS A 204 -4.18 -3.39 23.79
CA CYS A 204 -5.10 -4.39 23.29
C CYS A 204 -4.71 -5.80 23.77
N GLN A 205 -5.50 -6.39 24.67
CA GLN A 205 -5.21 -7.71 25.25
C GLN A 205 -5.41 -8.89 24.26
N GLN A 206 -6.08 -8.66 23.13
CA GLN A 206 -6.27 -9.66 22.08
C GLN A 206 -5.00 -9.82 21.23
N GLU A 207 -4.28 -8.72 21.00
CA GLU A 207 -3.10 -8.69 20.14
C GLU A 207 -1.80 -8.74 20.93
N CYS A 208 -1.70 -7.99 22.04
CA CYS A 208 -0.48 -7.85 22.81
C CYS A 208 -0.54 -8.66 24.12
N LEU A 209 0.58 -9.30 24.45
CA LEU A 209 0.84 -9.91 25.75
C LEU A 209 1.34 -8.87 26.76
N ARG A 210 2.20 -7.96 26.30
CA ARG A 210 2.79 -6.87 27.09
C ARG A 210 2.92 -5.61 26.25
N CYS A 211 2.86 -4.47 26.92
CA CYS A 211 3.16 -3.15 26.36
C CYS A 211 3.83 -2.31 27.45
N GLU A 212 5.02 -1.78 27.18
CA GLU A 212 5.86 -1.13 28.18
C GLU A 212 6.62 0.08 27.61
N TRP A 213 6.87 1.06 28.48
CA TRP A 213 7.85 2.12 28.26
C TRP A 213 9.24 1.64 28.71
N MET A 214 9.97 1.03 27.79
CA MET A 214 11.29 0.46 28.02
C MET A 214 12.38 1.52 27.89
N ASP A 215 13.43 1.46 28.71
CA ASP A 215 14.61 2.32 28.50
C ASP A 215 15.24 2.02 27.12
N LEU A 216 15.55 3.06 26.34
CA LEU A 216 16.07 2.85 24.98
C LEU A 216 17.41 2.10 24.98
N MET A 217 18.27 2.33 25.98
CA MET A 217 19.54 1.62 26.09
C MET A 217 19.34 0.15 26.50
N GLU A 218 18.31 -0.14 27.28
CA GLU A 218 17.85 -1.51 27.57
C GLU A 218 17.40 -2.23 26.29
N LEU A 219 16.54 -1.62 25.47
CA LEU A 219 16.09 -2.21 24.20
C LEU A 219 17.25 -2.49 23.24
N VAL A 220 18.28 -1.63 23.23
CA VAL A 220 19.49 -1.84 22.42
C VAL A 220 20.31 -3.05 22.89
N ARG A 221 20.29 -3.35 24.19
CA ARG A 221 21.12 -4.41 24.81
C ARG A 221 20.40 -5.74 24.95
N THR A 222 19.08 -5.74 25.02
CA THR A 222 18.30 -6.97 25.22
C THR A 222 18.49 -7.95 24.07
N LYS A 223 18.48 -9.24 24.41
CA LYS A 223 18.45 -10.35 23.44
C LYS A 223 17.03 -10.75 23.08
N ASP A 224 16.05 -10.27 23.84
CA ASP A 224 14.63 -10.59 23.69
C ASP A 224 13.95 -9.64 22.70
N ALA A 225 14.64 -9.25 21.64
CA ALA A 225 14.15 -8.39 20.57
C ALA A 225 14.55 -8.96 19.22
N THR A 226 13.79 -8.64 18.17
CA THR A 226 14.18 -9.08 16.81
C THR A 226 15.43 -8.32 16.34
N PRO A 227 16.25 -8.90 15.45
CA PRO A 227 17.44 -8.19 14.92
C PRO A 227 17.12 -6.82 14.31
N ILE A 228 15.94 -6.68 13.67
CA ILE A 228 15.49 -5.42 13.10
C ILE A 228 15.13 -4.41 14.20
N THR A 229 14.37 -4.84 15.22
CA THR A 229 14.06 -4.00 16.39
C THR A 229 15.34 -3.48 17.04
N SER A 230 16.31 -4.37 17.31
CA SER A 230 17.59 -3.99 17.92
C SER A 230 18.39 -3.03 17.04
N ASN A 231 18.37 -3.20 15.72
CA ASN A 231 19.06 -2.30 14.81
C ASN A 231 18.42 -0.90 14.78
N VAL A 232 17.09 -0.82 14.73
CA VAL A 232 16.38 0.47 14.76
C VAL A 232 16.48 1.14 16.14
N ALA A 233 16.51 0.38 17.23
CA ALA A 233 16.78 0.93 18.56
C ALA A 233 18.16 1.60 18.63
N LYS A 234 19.20 1.02 17.99
CA LYS A 234 20.53 1.64 17.88
C LYS A 234 20.49 2.93 17.04
N LEU A 235 19.73 2.91 15.94
CA LEU A 235 19.53 4.11 15.10
C LEU A 235 18.83 5.23 15.89
N LEU A 236 17.76 4.90 16.62
CA LEU A 236 17.08 5.84 17.52
C LEU A 236 18.01 6.37 18.60
N LEU A 237 18.83 5.52 19.22
CA LEU A 237 19.79 5.94 20.24
C LEU A 237 20.84 6.91 19.67
N TYR A 238 21.28 6.69 18.43
CA TYR A 238 22.17 7.61 17.74
C TYR A 238 21.51 8.98 17.53
N GLY A 239 20.27 9.01 17.01
CA GLY A 239 19.53 10.27 16.86
C GLY A 239 19.24 10.96 18.19
N TYR A 240 18.90 10.20 19.24
CA TYR A 240 18.63 10.74 20.56
C TYR A 240 19.85 11.41 21.20
N ARG A 241 21.06 10.92 20.91
CA ARG A 241 22.31 11.49 21.45
C ARG A 241 22.92 12.59 20.59
N GLU A 242 22.83 12.46 19.28
CA GLU A 242 23.63 13.24 18.32
C GLU A 242 22.75 14.12 17.40
N GLY A 243 21.42 14.06 17.56
CA GLY A 243 20.44 14.82 16.78
C GLY A 243 19.67 13.95 15.78
N PHE A 244 18.33 14.11 15.73
CA PHE A 244 17.47 13.37 14.82
C PHE A 244 17.65 13.77 13.34
N ASP A 245 18.27 14.92 13.07
CA ASP A 245 18.78 15.28 11.76
C ASP A 245 19.91 14.34 11.26
N LYS A 246 20.33 13.33 12.02
CA LYS A 246 21.24 12.31 11.49
C LYS A 246 20.51 11.08 10.94
N ILE A 247 19.27 10.86 11.34
CA ILE A 247 18.57 9.59 11.08
C ILE A 247 17.22 9.77 10.39
N ASP A 248 16.63 10.95 10.46
CA ASP A 248 15.27 11.16 9.96
C ASP A 248 15.21 11.17 8.43
N ILE A 249 14.24 10.47 7.87
CA ILE A 249 13.79 10.64 6.49
C ILE A 249 12.47 11.40 6.55
N THR A 250 12.53 12.68 6.18
CA THR A 250 11.41 13.62 6.26
C THR A 250 10.48 13.49 5.06
N MET A 251 9.21 13.84 5.25
CA MET A 251 8.19 13.86 4.20
C MET A 251 7.93 15.29 3.73
N ARG A 252 7.86 15.49 2.43
CA ARG A 252 7.35 16.73 1.82
C ARG A 252 6.34 16.41 0.74
N GLU A 253 5.29 17.22 0.68
CA GLU A 253 4.25 17.09 -0.33
C GLU A 253 4.62 17.90 -1.59
N PHE A 254 4.39 17.29 -2.75
CA PHE A 254 4.65 17.90 -4.06
C PHE A 254 3.44 17.72 -4.98
N PRO A 255 3.09 18.71 -5.81
CA PRO A 255 2.04 18.52 -6.80
C PRO A 255 2.46 17.48 -7.84
N ALA A 256 1.57 16.55 -8.14
CA ALA A 256 1.78 15.57 -9.18
C ALA A 256 1.62 16.23 -10.56
N VAL A 257 2.57 15.96 -11.45
CA VAL A 257 2.68 16.62 -12.76
C VAL A 257 1.44 16.40 -13.64
N TYR A 258 0.81 15.22 -13.54
CA TYR A 258 -0.17 14.77 -14.53
C TYR A 258 -1.58 14.49 -14.00
N THR A 259 -1.74 14.33 -12.69
CA THR A 259 -2.99 13.83 -12.10
C THR A 259 -3.76 14.91 -11.34
N GLY A 260 -3.16 16.07 -11.08
CA GLY A 260 -3.70 17.07 -10.16
C GLY A 260 -3.83 16.57 -8.72
N ARG A 261 -3.14 15.46 -8.40
CA ARG A 261 -2.99 14.94 -7.04
C ARG A 261 -1.66 15.42 -6.46
N PHE A 262 -1.28 14.87 -5.32
CA PHE A 262 -0.01 15.14 -4.66
C PHE A 262 0.82 13.86 -4.50
N TYR A 263 2.13 14.03 -4.46
CA TYR A 263 3.10 13.03 -4.04
C TYR A 263 3.59 13.37 -2.64
N LYS A 264 3.71 12.38 -1.77
CA LYS A 264 4.49 12.50 -0.53
C LYS A 264 5.88 11.94 -0.81
N LEU A 265 6.86 12.83 -0.91
CA LEU A 265 8.25 12.46 -1.18
C LEU A 265 9.00 12.36 0.14
N TYR A 266 9.60 11.19 0.37
CA TYR A 266 10.39 10.90 1.56
C TYR A 266 11.88 10.95 1.21
N HIS A 267 12.63 11.82 1.87
CA HIS A 267 14.08 11.94 1.69
C HIS A 267 14.73 12.53 2.94
N ARG A 268 16.06 12.37 3.06
CA ARG A 268 16.83 13.06 4.11
C ARG A 268 16.60 14.57 3.99
N GLU A 269 16.41 15.26 5.11
CA GLU A 269 16.11 16.68 5.11
C GLU A 269 17.14 17.46 4.26
N LEU A 270 16.63 18.26 3.31
CA LEU A 270 17.45 19.11 2.47
C LEU A 270 17.57 20.48 3.17
N PRO A 271 18.77 21.03 3.39
CA PRO A 271 18.90 22.37 3.99
C PRO A 271 18.22 23.45 3.13
N GLU A 272 17.68 24.50 3.76
CA GLU A 272 16.93 25.56 3.05
C GLU A 272 17.74 26.24 1.95
N SER A 273 19.04 26.43 2.18
CA SER A 273 19.96 27.01 1.18
C SER A 273 20.00 26.21 -0.12
N TYR A 274 19.84 24.89 -0.05
CA TYR A 274 19.77 24.02 -1.23
C TYR A 274 18.35 23.90 -1.78
N ARG A 275 17.33 23.97 -0.92
CA ARG A 275 15.91 23.95 -1.35
C ARG A 275 15.55 25.13 -2.24
N ASN A 276 16.14 26.30 -1.97
CA ASN A 276 15.78 27.55 -2.61
C ASN A 276 16.68 27.89 -3.81
N ILE A 277 17.51 26.95 -4.29
CA ILE A 277 18.28 27.14 -5.52
C ILE A 277 17.30 27.12 -6.71
N THR A 278 17.19 28.26 -7.38
CA THR A 278 16.42 28.46 -8.62
C THR A 278 17.31 28.43 -9.85
#